data_AF-A0A358SQU5-F1
#
_entry.id   AF-A0A358SQU5-F1
#
_cell.length_a   1.000
_cell.length_b   1.000
_cell.length_c   1.000
_cell.angle_alpha   90.00
_cell.angle_beta   90.00
_cell.angle_gamma   90.00
#
_symmetry.space_group_name_H-M   'P 1'
#
loop_
_entity.id
_entity.type
_entity.pdbx_description
1 polymer ?
#
loop_
_entity_poly.entity_id
_entity_poly.type
_entity_poly.pdbx_seq_one_letter_code
_entity_poly.pdbx_strand_id
1 'polypeptide(L)'
;VGDTMLGNTPGLPPDPAAYFDAVKPILDSGAQIVFGNLEGTLTTATTSKCGSQTGPAKDCFAFRDPPGYVRYFKAAGFTILNDANNHSFDFGAAGQAQTVRTIHAAGLAQTGLPGEITLVRAGGMTVAFLAFAPYDYDASLLDLPAARALIRRARREARAVVVYMHAGAEGAGA
;
A
#
# COMPACT_ATOMS: atom_id res chain seq x y z
N VAL A 1 9.69 -1.40 -3.94
CA VAL A 1 8.98 -2.30 -4.86
C VAL A 1 7.70 -1.58 -5.27
N GLY A 2 7.34 -1.63 -6.56
CA GLY A 2 6.12 -0.99 -7.06
C GLY A 2 4.86 -1.74 -6.62
N ASP A 3 3.81 -1.58 -7.41
CA ASP A 3 2.49 -2.14 -7.17
C ASP A 3 2.58 -3.66 -7.01
N THR A 4 2.19 -4.13 -5.82
CA THR A 4 2.32 -5.52 -5.43
C THR A 4 0.96 -6.04 -5.00
N MET A 5 0.47 -7.02 -5.75
CA MET A 5 -0.76 -7.77 -5.50
C MET A 5 -0.40 -9.26 -5.55
N LEU A 6 -0.80 -10.03 -4.54
CA LEU A 6 -0.43 -11.45 -4.42
C LEU A 6 -1.58 -12.40 -4.72
N GLY A 7 -2.76 -11.86 -5.01
CA GLY A 7 -3.93 -12.62 -5.43
C GLY A 7 -5.14 -11.71 -5.61
N ASN A 8 -6.30 -12.34 -5.85
CA ASN A 8 -7.58 -11.65 -5.75
C ASN A 8 -8.71 -12.65 -5.43
N THR A 9 -9.36 -12.50 -4.29
CA THR A 9 -10.43 -13.40 -3.84
C THR A 9 -11.64 -13.33 -4.79
N PRO A 10 -12.21 -14.47 -5.23
CA PRO A 10 -11.95 -15.84 -4.79
C PRO A 10 -10.86 -16.60 -5.57
N GLY A 11 -10.32 -16.04 -6.64
CA GLY A 11 -9.26 -16.64 -7.46
C GLY A 11 -7.86 -16.39 -6.90
N LEU A 12 -7.50 -17.12 -5.84
CA LEU A 12 -6.18 -17.00 -5.21
C LEU A 12 -5.17 -17.97 -5.83
N PRO A 13 -3.90 -17.56 -6.01
CA PRO A 13 -2.87 -18.47 -6.50
C PRO A 13 -2.56 -19.55 -5.46
N PRO A 14 -2.13 -20.75 -5.90
CA PRO A 14 -1.81 -21.87 -5.00
C PRO A 14 -0.60 -21.56 -4.11
N ASP A 15 0.35 -20.75 -4.61
CA ASP A 15 1.52 -20.29 -3.87
C ASP A 15 1.77 -18.79 -4.09
N PRO A 16 1.18 -17.91 -3.27
CA PRO A 16 1.38 -16.47 -3.37
C PRO A 16 2.81 -16.02 -3.06
N ALA A 17 3.59 -16.81 -2.31
CA ALA A 17 4.95 -16.44 -1.91
C ALA A 17 5.91 -16.45 -3.12
N ALA A 18 5.64 -17.33 -4.09
CA ALA A 18 6.48 -17.53 -5.27
C ALA A 18 6.68 -16.26 -6.11
N TYR A 19 5.76 -15.29 -6.04
CA TYR A 19 5.93 -13.98 -6.71
C TYR A 19 7.17 -13.22 -6.25
N PHE A 20 7.65 -13.47 -5.04
CA PHE A 20 8.84 -12.81 -4.51
C PHE A 20 10.14 -13.59 -4.76
N ASP A 21 10.10 -14.85 -5.18
CA ASP A 21 11.30 -15.72 -5.20
C ASP A 21 12.47 -15.11 -5.99
N ALA A 22 12.19 -14.54 -7.15
CA ALA A 22 13.21 -13.95 -8.01
C ALA A 22 13.86 -12.68 -7.40
N VAL A 23 13.13 -11.94 -6.57
CA VAL A 23 13.61 -10.67 -5.97
C VAL A 23 14.03 -10.83 -4.52
N LYS A 24 13.64 -11.91 -3.85
CA LYS A 24 13.94 -12.16 -2.43
C LYS A 24 15.43 -12.03 -2.09
N PRO A 25 16.39 -12.54 -2.89
CA PRO A 25 17.82 -12.35 -2.59
C PRO A 25 18.25 -10.87 -2.57
N ILE A 26 17.58 -10.02 -3.38
CA ILE A 26 17.86 -8.58 -3.43
C ILE A 26 17.19 -7.88 -2.23
N LEU A 27 15.95 -8.23 -1.91
CA LEU A 27 15.23 -7.68 -0.75
C LEU A 27 15.96 -8.01 0.56
N ASP A 28 16.54 -9.21 0.65
CA ASP A 28 17.28 -9.69 1.82
C ASP A 28 18.77 -9.30 1.83
N SER A 29 19.24 -8.46 0.91
CA SER A 29 20.66 -8.10 0.77
C SER A 29 21.22 -7.17 1.87
N GLY A 30 20.52 -7.06 3.01
CA GLY A 30 20.92 -6.24 4.16
C GLY A 30 20.27 -4.85 4.22
N ALA A 31 19.25 -4.58 3.40
CA ALA A 31 18.47 -3.35 3.49
C ALA A 31 17.71 -3.29 4.83
N GLN A 32 17.90 -2.19 5.57
CA GLN A 32 17.16 -1.95 6.83
C GLN A 32 15.74 -1.44 6.60
N ILE A 33 15.48 -0.89 5.41
CA ILE A 33 14.15 -0.48 4.98
C ILE A 33 13.90 -1.09 3.61
N VAL A 34 12.92 -1.98 3.56
CA VAL A 34 12.34 -2.52 2.34
C VAL A 34 10.90 -2.01 2.26
N PHE A 35 10.64 -1.18 1.25
CA PHE A 35 9.37 -0.50 1.01
C PHE A 35 8.64 -1.09 -0.20
N GLY A 36 7.33 -1.27 -0.11
CA GLY A 36 6.46 -1.76 -1.19
C GLY A 36 5.13 -1.01 -1.27
N ASN A 37 4.55 -0.89 -2.47
CA ASN A 37 3.16 -0.47 -2.64
C ASN A 37 2.25 -1.71 -2.61
N LEU A 38 1.29 -1.76 -1.68
CA LEU A 38 0.26 -2.77 -1.59
C LEU A 38 -0.90 -2.33 -2.49
N GLU A 39 -1.00 -2.92 -3.67
CA GLU A 39 -2.01 -2.58 -4.67
C GLU A 39 -3.28 -3.39 -4.43
N GLY A 40 -4.14 -2.91 -3.53
CA GLY A 40 -5.34 -3.60 -3.09
C GLY A 40 -5.55 -3.62 -1.58
N THR A 41 -6.44 -4.49 -1.13
CA THR A 41 -6.84 -4.59 0.28
C THR A 41 -6.52 -5.94 0.90
N LEU A 42 -6.18 -5.92 2.19
CA LEU A 42 -6.00 -7.12 3.03
C LEU A 42 -7.21 -7.24 3.96
N THR A 43 -8.33 -7.71 3.44
CA THR A 43 -9.64 -7.62 4.13
C THR A 43 -10.56 -8.82 3.92
N THR A 44 -11.40 -9.06 4.92
CA THR A 44 -12.55 -9.98 4.85
C THR A 44 -13.85 -9.29 4.45
N ALA A 45 -13.87 -7.96 4.34
CA ALA A 45 -15.04 -7.22 3.86
C ALA A 45 -15.40 -7.65 2.44
N THR A 46 -16.70 -7.75 2.15
CA THR A 46 -17.21 -8.25 0.86
C THR A 46 -17.97 -7.20 0.07
N THR A 47 -18.39 -6.09 0.70
CA THR A 47 -18.99 -4.96 0.01
C THR A 47 -17.88 -4.17 -0.68
N SER A 48 -17.86 -4.19 -2.01
CA SER A 48 -16.83 -3.54 -2.82
C SER A 48 -17.34 -2.29 -3.54
N LYS A 49 -16.41 -1.44 -4.01
CA LYS A 49 -16.68 -0.30 -4.89
C LYS A 49 -17.36 -0.68 -6.21
N CYS A 50 -17.25 -1.94 -6.63
CA CYS A 50 -17.92 -2.48 -7.82
C CYS A 50 -19.34 -3.00 -7.55
N GLY A 51 -19.85 -2.88 -6.32
CA GLY A 51 -21.19 -3.35 -5.93
C GLY A 51 -21.27 -4.86 -5.75
N SER A 52 -22.49 -5.40 -5.65
CA SER A 52 -22.76 -6.83 -5.40
C SER A 52 -22.68 -7.71 -6.66
N GLN A 53 -21.91 -7.30 -7.68
CA GLN A 53 -21.95 -7.98 -8.97
C GLN A 53 -21.53 -9.45 -8.85
N THR A 54 -22.41 -10.34 -9.29
CA THR A 54 -22.10 -11.75 -9.53
C THR A 54 -21.33 -11.86 -10.84
N GLY A 55 -20.04 -11.54 -10.80
CA GLY A 55 -19.13 -11.57 -11.96
C GLY A 55 -18.31 -10.27 -12.08
N PRO A 56 -17.17 -10.29 -12.79
CA PRO A 56 -16.38 -9.09 -13.00
C PRO A 56 -17.20 -8.08 -13.81
N ALA A 57 -17.41 -6.89 -13.26
CA ALA A 57 -17.86 -5.77 -14.07
C ALA A 57 -16.80 -5.57 -15.15
N LYS A 58 -17.20 -5.40 -16.42
CA LYS A 58 -16.24 -5.30 -17.53
C LYS A 58 -15.21 -4.18 -17.34
N ASP A 59 -15.57 -3.16 -16.55
CA ASP A 59 -14.79 -1.93 -16.36
C ASP A 59 -14.60 -1.54 -14.87
N CYS A 60 -14.81 -2.44 -13.91
CA CYS A 60 -14.53 -2.17 -12.49
C CYS A 60 -13.74 -3.30 -11.84
N PHE A 61 -12.59 -2.96 -11.28
CA PHE A 61 -11.70 -3.88 -10.60
C PHE A 61 -11.70 -3.59 -9.10
N ALA A 62 -11.85 -4.64 -8.30
CA ALA A 62 -11.69 -4.60 -6.85
C ALA A 62 -10.76 -5.73 -6.41
N PHE A 63 -9.67 -5.39 -5.72
CA PHE A 63 -8.61 -6.30 -5.30
C PHE A 63 -8.71 -6.61 -3.81
N ARG A 64 -8.95 -7.89 -3.52
CA ARG A 64 -9.10 -8.39 -2.16
C ARG A 64 -8.24 -9.61 -1.90
N ASP A 65 -7.20 -9.41 -1.12
CA ASP A 65 -6.43 -10.51 -0.56
C ASP A 65 -6.87 -10.82 0.89
N PRO A 66 -6.78 -12.08 1.33
CA PRO A 66 -7.01 -12.44 2.71
C PRO A 66 -6.05 -11.67 3.64
N PRO A 67 -6.49 -11.20 4.83
CA PRO A 67 -5.60 -10.52 5.77
C PRO A 67 -4.31 -11.30 6.08
N GLY A 68 -4.39 -12.64 6.10
CA GLY A 68 -3.24 -13.51 6.33
C GLY A 68 -2.13 -13.40 5.28
N TYR A 69 -2.35 -12.79 4.10
CA TYR A 69 -1.35 -12.62 3.05
C TYR A 69 -0.25 -11.63 3.43
N VAL A 70 -0.49 -10.76 4.41
CA VAL A 70 0.55 -9.88 4.99
C VAL A 70 1.82 -10.65 5.40
N ARG A 71 1.67 -11.92 5.79
CA ARG A 71 2.81 -12.79 6.16
C ARG A 71 3.80 -12.99 5.01
N TYR A 72 3.32 -12.98 3.77
CA TYR A 72 4.17 -13.17 2.58
C TYR A 72 5.04 -11.95 2.34
N PHE A 73 4.49 -10.74 2.48
CA PHE A 73 5.27 -9.50 2.49
C PHE A 73 6.31 -9.51 3.62
N LYS A 74 5.90 -9.87 4.84
CA LYS A 74 6.84 -9.95 5.96
C LYS A 74 7.98 -10.95 5.71
N ALA A 75 7.64 -12.14 5.19
CA ALA A 75 8.60 -13.20 4.89
C ALA A 75 9.54 -12.86 3.71
N ALA A 76 9.08 -12.02 2.78
CA ALA A 76 9.89 -11.49 1.68
C ALA A 76 10.81 -10.33 2.09
N GLY A 77 10.81 -9.94 3.37
CA GLY A 77 11.73 -8.93 3.90
C GLY A 77 11.16 -7.50 3.93
N PHE A 78 9.90 -7.29 3.56
CA PHE A 78 9.29 -5.96 3.66
C PHE A 78 9.28 -5.45 5.10
N THR A 79 9.47 -4.15 5.25
CA THR A 79 9.49 -3.44 6.55
C THR A 79 8.42 -2.37 6.65
N ILE A 80 8.02 -1.81 5.51
CA ILE A 80 6.96 -0.81 5.38
C ILE A 80 6.16 -1.08 4.11
N LEU A 81 4.85 -0.92 4.20
CA LEU A 81 3.93 -0.98 3.05
C LEU A 81 3.22 0.36 2.88
N ASN A 82 3.09 0.79 1.62
CA ASN A 82 2.23 1.89 1.21
C ASN A 82 0.86 1.37 0.78
N ASP A 83 -0.20 2.07 1.15
CA ASP A 83 -1.56 1.85 0.65
C ASP A 83 -2.23 3.15 0.17
N ALA A 84 -1.47 4.17 -0.26
CA ALA A 84 -2.00 5.26 -1.09
C ALA A 84 -1.97 4.86 -2.57
N ASN A 85 -3.11 4.39 -3.07
CA ASN A 85 -3.36 4.01 -4.47
C ASN A 85 -4.87 3.89 -4.73
N ASN A 86 -5.24 3.74 -6.00
CA ASN A 86 -6.62 3.61 -6.49
C ASN A 86 -7.38 2.38 -5.99
N HIS A 87 -6.69 1.42 -5.39
CA HIS A 87 -7.24 0.16 -4.90
C HIS A 87 -7.30 0.04 -3.37
N SER A 88 -6.79 1.02 -2.62
CA SER A 88 -6.75 0.99 -1.16
C SER A 88 -8.12 1.08 -0.49
N PHE A 89 -9.11 1.62 -1.21
CA PHE A 89 -10.48 1.80 -0.74
C PHE A 89 -11.49 0.88 -1.44
N ASP A 90 -11.02 -0.19 -2.09
CA ASP A 90 -11.87 -1.10 -2.87
C ASP A 90 -13.02 -1.73 -2.09
N PHE A 91 -12.83 -1.91 -0.79
CA PHE A 91 -13.83 -2.46 0.13
C PHE A 91 -14.25 -1.44 1.20
N GLY A 92 -14.18 -0.16 0.82
CA GLY A 92 -14.57 0.98 1.64
C GLY A 92 -13.71 1.15 2.91
N ALA A 93 -14.22 1.98 3.80
CA ALA A 93 -13.55 2.30 5.07
C ALA A 93 -13.29 1.05 5.94
N ALA A 94 -14.18 0.05 5.90
CA ALA A 94 -13.99 -1.20 6.62
C ALA A 94 -12.79 -2.00 6.07
N GLY A 95 -12.65 -2.05 4.74
CA GLY A 95 -11.54 -2.70 4.05
C GLY A 95 -10.21 -2.01 4.30
N GLN A 96 -10.15 -0.69 4.12
CA GLN A 96 -8.95 0.10 4.39
C GLN A 96 -8.52 -0.02 5.86
N ALA A 97 -9.45 0.15 6.80
CA ALA A 97 -9.13 0.06 8.23
C ALA A 97 -8.66 -1.35 8.63
N GLN A 98 -9.21 -2.42 8.04
CA GLN A 98 -8.69 -3.78 8.28
C GLN A 98 -7.30 -3.97 7.68
N THR A 99 -7.06 -3.44 6.47
CA THR A 99 -5.75 -3.50 5.80
C THR A 99 -4.67 -2.87 6.68
N VAL A 100 -4.87 -1.63 7.13
CA VAL A 100 -3.95 -0.92 8.03
C VAL A 100 -3.70 -1.71 9.32
N ARG A 101 -4.76 -2.20 9.99
CA ARG A 101 -4.62 -3.03 11.20
C ARG A 101 -3.82 -4.30 10.94
N THR A 102 -4.03 -4.94 9.80
CA THR A 102 -3.33 -6.17 9.41
C THR A 102 -1.84 -5.92 9.16
N ILE A 103 -1.48 -4.82 8.50
CA ILE A 103 -0.08 -4.42 8.29
C ILE A 103 0.61 -4.19 9.64
N HIS A 104 -0.01 -3.41 10.53
CA HIS A 104 0.54 -3.16 11.87
C HIS A 104 0.65 -4.43 12.72
N ALA A 105 -0.36 -5.31 12.70
CA ALA A 105 -0.35 -6.56 13.45
C ALA A 105 0.77 -7.52 13.00
N ALA A 106 1.24 -7.41 11.74
CA ALA A 106 2.39 -8.14 11.24
C ALA A 106 3.75 -7.51 11.61
N GLY A 107 3.75 -6.42 12.38
CA GLY A 107 4.97 -5.68 12.74
C GLY A 107 5.62 -5.02 11.53
N LEU A 108 4.81 -4.56 10.57
CA LEU A 108 5.21 -3.72 9.44
C LEU A 108 4.76 -2.28 9.73
N ALA A 109 5.56 -1.31 9.31
CA ALA A 109 5.08 0.06 9.22
C ALA A 109 4.10 0.20 8.05
N GLN A 110 3.20 1.17 8.13
CA GLN A 110 2.25 1.51 7.07
C GLN A 110 2.33 3.01 6.80
N THR A 111 2.09 3.41 5.55
CA THR A 111 1.94 4.81 5.12
C THR A 111 0.92 4.89 4.00
N GLY A 112 0.21 6.01 3.88
CA GLY A 112 -0.70 6.25 2.75
C GLY A 112 -2.00 6.94 3.13
N LEU A 113 -2.34 7.00 4.42
CA LEU A 113 -3.56 7.65 4.86
C LEU A 113 -3.49 9.18 4.71
N PRO A 114 -4.65 9.89 4.70
CA PRO A 114 -4.69 11.33 4.52
C PRO A 114 -3.83 12.08 5.54
N GLY A 115 -2.84 12.82 5.04
CA GLY A 115 -1.96 13.66 5.87
C GLY A 115 -0.99 12.88 6.76
N GLU A 116 -0.84 11.58 6.56
CA GLU A 116 0.03 10.71 7.35
C GLU A 116 1.53 11.02 7.12
N ILE A 117 2.33 10.90 8.19
CA ILE A 117 3.79 10.90 8.14
C ILE A 117 4.27 9.67 8.90
N THR A 118 4.85 8.71 8.18
CA THR A 118 5.34 7.47 8.79
C THR A 118 6.83 7.58 9.02
N LEU A 119 7.27 7.55 10.28
CA LEU A 119 8.68 7.61 10.66
C LEU A 119 9.25 6.21 10.89
N VAL A 120 10.26 5.83 10.11
CA VAL A 120 10.98 4.56 10.23
C VAL A 120 12.42 4.82 10.65
N ARG A 121 12.94 4.04 11.59
CA ARG A 121 14.34 4.11 12.04
C ARG A 121 15.19 3.06 11.32
N ALA A 122 16.32 3.48 10.77
CA ALA A 122 17.30 2.62 10.13
C ALA A 122 18.72 3.16 10.38
N GLY A 123 19.61 2.34 10.93
CA GLY A 123 21.02 2.69 11.13
C GLY A 123 21.26 3.96 11.94
N GLY A 124 20.41 4.23 12.95
CA GLY A 124 20.47 5.47 13.75
C GLY A 124 19.88 6.71 13.05
N MET A 125 19.40 6.57 11.82
CA MET A 125 18.69 7.63 11.07
C MET A 125 17.17 7.44 11.18
N THR A 126 16.44 8.55 11.27
CA THR A 126 14.98 8.55 11.04
C THR A 126 14.69 8.96 9.60
N VAL A 127 13.89 8.15 8.91
CA VAL A 127 13.41 8.37 7.54
C VAL A 127 11.89 8.52 7.60
N ALA A 128 11.35 9.60 7.03
CA ALA A 128 9.91 9.78 6.89
C ALA A 128 9.44 9.23 5.54
N PHE A 129 8.30 8.57 5.54
CA PHE A 129 7.60 8.14 4.35
C PHE A 129 6.30 8.92 4.23
N LEU A 130 6.06 9.41 3.03
CA LEU A 130 4.83 10.04 2.60
C LEU A 130 4.39 9.37 1.31
N ALA A 131 3.10 9.15 1.16
CA ALA A 131 2.56 8.66 -0.09
C ALA A 131 1.33 9.47 -0.47
N PHE A 132 1.16 9.65 -1.78
CA PHE A 132 0.14 10.50 -2.35
C PHE A 132 -0.56 9.81 -3.51
N ALA A 133 -1.87 10.02 -3.62
CA ALA A 133 -2.71 9.56 -4.73
C ALA A 133 -3.86 10.56 -4.93
N PRO A 134 -4.52 10.60 -6.10
CA PRO A 134 -5.54 11.59 -6.41
C PRO A 134 -6.94 11.21 -5.86
N TYR A 135 -7.01 10.58 -4.68
CA TYR A 135 -8.26 10.09 -4.07
C TYR A 135 -8.50 10.72 -2.70
N ASP A 136 -9.77 10.92 -2.34
CA ASP A 136 -10.18 11.58 -1.09
C ASP A 136 -9.79 10.80 0.19
N TYR A 137 -9.43 9.52 0.04
CA TYR A 137 -8.99 8.64 1.11
C TYR A 137 -7.46 8.56 1.25
N ASP A 138 -6.70 9.39 0.51
CA ASP A 138 -5.25 9.49 0.56
C ASP A 138 -4.78 10.95 0.74
N ALA A 139 -3.48 11.17 0.96
CA ALA A 139 -2.93 12.51 0.79
C ALA A 139 -2.94 12.91 -0.69
N SER A 140 -3.64 13.98 -1.05
CA SER A 140 -3.79 14.37 -2.46
C SER A 140 -2.48 14.85 -3.10
N LEU A 141 -2.11 14.27 -4.24
CA LEU A 141 -1.04 14.80 -5.11
C LEU A 141 -1.48 16.00 -5.96
N LEU A 142 -2.79 16.28 -6.02
CA LEU A 142 -3.35 17.39 -6.81
C LEU A 142 -3.36 18.71 -6.01
N ASP A 143 -3.37 18.65 -4.67
CA ASP A 143 -3.18 19.81 -3.80
C ASP A 143 -1.69 20.06 -3.54
N LEU A 144 -1.02 20.72 -4.49
CA LEU A 144 0.41 21.02 -4.38
C LEU A 144 0.78 21.87 -3.15
N PRO A 145 0.01 22.89 -2.74
CA PRO A 145 0.23 23.59 -1.47
C PRO A 145 0.22 22.65 -0.25
N ALA A 146 -0.79 21.79 -0.11
CA ALA A 146 -0.89 20.85 1.00
C ALA A 146 0.22 19.80 0.96
N ALA A 147 0.52 19.22 -0.21
CA ALA A 147 1.61 18.27 -0.38
C ALA A 147 2.96 18.88 0.01
N ARG A 148 3.23 20.13 -0.41
CA ARG A 148 4.44 20.87 -0.02
C ARG A 148 4.49 21.12 1.48
N ALA A 149 3.37 21.45 2.11
CA ALA A 149 3.29 21.65 3.56
C ALA A 149 3.59 20.35 4.31
N LEU A 150 3.05 19.22 3.86
CA LEU A 150 3.25 17.90 4.44
C LEU A 150 4.73 17.45 4.32
N ILE A 151 5.33 17.61 3.14
CA ILE A 151 6.76 17.32 2.91
C ILE A 151 7.65 18.18 3.82
N ARG A 152 7.34 19.48 3.96
CA ARG A 152 8.06 20.37 4.87
C ARG A 152 7.93 19.95 6.33
N ARG A 153 6.78 19.44 6.75
CA ARG A 153 6.56 18.89 8.10
C ARG A 153 7.43 17.66 8.32
N ALA A 154 7.36 16.69 7.41
CA ALA A 154 8.17 15.48 7.46
C ALA A 154 9.68 15.78 7.51
N ARG A 155 10.14 16.82 6.81
CA ARG A 155 11.56 17.24 6.81
C ARG A 155 12.06 17.82 8.12
N ARG A 156 11.17 18.21 9.04
CA ARG A 156 11.54 18.63 10.41
C ARG A 156 11.68 17.45 11.37
N GLU A 157 11.10 16.30 11.03
CA GLU A 157 11.01 15.13 11.90
C GLU A 157 11.98 14.01 11.50
N ALA A 158 12.49 14.04 10.27
CA ALA A 158 13.36 13.02 9.72
C ALA A 158 14.54 13.60 8.92
N ARG A 159 15.64 12.84 8.87
CA ARG A 159 16.85 13.23 8.12
C ARG A 159 16.69 13.02 6.62
N ALA A 160 15.82 12.09 6.23
CA ALA A 160 15.38 11.88 4.85
C ALA A 160 13.86 11.75 4.81
N VAL A 161 13.26 12.15 3.69
CA VAL A 161 11.85 11.90 3.36
C VAL A 161 11.85 11.18 2.02
N VAL A 162 11.18 10.05 2.00
CA VAL A 162 10.83 9.28 0.80
C VAL A 162 9.38 9.65 0.46
N VAL A 163 9.16 10.01 -0.81
CA VAL A 163 7.83 10.34 -1.33
C VAL A 163 7.47 9.30 -2.37
N TYR A 164 6.33 8.63 -2.19
CA TYR A 164 5.70 7.80 -3.21
C TYR A 164 4.51 8.56 -3.81
N MET A 165 4.35 8.51 -5.13
CA MET A 165 3.23 9.14 -5.82
C MET A 165 2.59 8.11 -6.73
N HIS A 166 1.36 7.73 -6.39
CA HIS A 166 0.52 6.92 -7.25
C HIS A 166 -0.24 7.84 -8.19
N ALA A 167 0.27 8.02 -9.40
CA ALA A 167 -0.24 8.97 -10.38
C ALA A 167 -0.45 8.28 -11.74
N GLY A 168 -1.54 8.62 -12.41
CA GLY A 168 -1.93 8.01 -13.68
C GLY A 168 -3.44 7.98 -13.82
N ALA A 169 -3.91 7.56 -14.99
CA ALA A 169 -5.29 7.18 -15.22
C ALA A 169 -5.35 5.67 -15.51
N GLU A 170 -6.46 5.04 -15.17
CA GLU A 170 -6.73 3.63 -15.47
C GLU A 170 -8.08 3.46 -16.15
N GLY A 171 -8.21 2.40 -16.97
CA GLY A 171 -9.45 2.06 -17.67
C GLY A 171 -9.46 2.46 -19.14
N ALA A 172 -10.57 2.16 -19.83
CA ALA A 172 -10.69 2.24 -21.29
C ALA A 172 -10.57 3.66 -21.90
N GLY A 173 -10.54 4.70 -21.07
CA GLY A 173 -10.39 6.10 -21.48
C GLY A 173 -9.22 6.84 -20.83
N ALA A 174 -8.27 6.10 -20.24
CA ALA A 174 -7.02 6.61 -19.70
C ALA A 174 -6.04 7.05 -20.80
#